data_AF-A0A2H5VF25-F1
#
_entry.id   AF-A0A2H5VF25-F1
#
_cell.length_a   1.000
_cell.length_b   1.000
_cell.length_c   1.000
_cell.angle_alpha   90.00
_cell.angle_beta   90.00
_cell.angle_gamma   90.00
#
_symmetry.space_group_name_H-M   'P 1'
#
loop_
_entity.id
_entity.type
_entity.pdbx_description
1 polymer ?
#
loop_
_entity_poly.entity_id
_entity_poly.type
_entity_poly.pdbx_seq_one_letter_code
_entity_poly.pdbx_strand_id
1 'polypeptide(L)'
;MGGSEYYEFIHNIVGGNCPKVNFELDKLLFESLNLGIKKFSIKSLHDVSKGGLALALAELCILSNKGLEVNLDNLPRETERIDEILFSESHSRFLIVPNKEEELIEIFRNKGIPFAKIGRIYGEKLSISLKEKKVIELNLEEISEAYDKSIPRIMGDME
;
A
#
# COMPACT_ATOMS: atom_id res chain seq x y z
N MET A 1 -0.78 -9.51 -11.37
CA MET A 1 0.69 -9.67 -11.37
C MET A 1 1.34 -9.51 -12.73
N GLY A 2 0.63 -9.71 -13.85
CA GLY A 2 1.29 -9.57 -15.16
C GLY A 2 1.84 -8.15 -15.34
N GLY A 3 3.13 -8.04 -15.69
CA GLY A 3 3.83 -6.77 -15.87
C GLY A 3 4.18 -6.01 -14.58
N SER A 4 4.09 -6.63 -13.39
CA SER A 4 4.56 -6.02 -12.14
C SER A 4 6.07 -6.11 -11.99
N GLU A 5 6.67 -5.14 -11.28
CA GLU A 5 8.09 -5.11 -10.94
C GLU A 5 8.53 -6.39 -10.21
N TYR A 6 7.68 -6.95 -9.34
CA TYR A 6 7.97 -8.19 -8.63
C TYR A 6 8.18 -9.40 -9.57
N TYR A 7 7.40 -9.51 -10.66
CA TYR A 7 7.56 -10.60 -11.63
C TYR A 7 8.80 -10.43 -12.48
N GLU A 8 9.09 -9.19 -12.88
CA GLU A 8 10.28 -8.88 -13.66
C GLU A 8 11.56 -9.10 -12.83
N PHE A 9 11.68 -8.46 -11.67
CA PHE A 9 12.91 -8.46 -10.88
C PHE A 9 13.19 -9.78 -10.15
N ILE A 10 12.16 -10.46 -9.63
CA ILE A 10 12.37 -11.69 -8.84
C ILE A 10 12.29 -12.94 -9.70
N HIS A 11 11.39 -12.97 -10.67
CA HIS A 11 11.10 -14.18 -11.46
C HIS A 11 11.61 -14.10 -12.90
N ASN A 12 12.15 -12.97 -13.35
CA ASN A 12 12.52 -12.72 -14.75
C ASN A 12 11.37 -12.97 -15.74
N ILE A 13 10.14 -12.72 -15.31
CA ILE A 13 8.93 -12.89 -16.12
C ILE A 13 8.44 -11.52 -16.57
N VAL A 14 8.57 -11.25 -17.88
CA VAL A 14 8.00 -10.06 -18.51
C VAL A 14 6.68 -10.44 -19.18
N GLY A 15 5.58 -9.90 -18.69
CA GLY A 15 4.22 -10.13 -19.22
C GLY A 15 3.30 -10.86 -18.24
N GLY A 16 2.29 -11.55 -18.79
CA GLY A 16 1.20 -12.18 -18.02
C GLY A 16 -0.10 -11.37 -18.06
N ASN A 17 -1.09 -11.79 -17.26
CA ASN A 17 -2.37 -11.08 -17.19
C ASN A 17 -2.25 -9.80 -16.37
N CYS A 18 -2.28 -8.66 -17.07
CA CYS A 18 -2.28 -7.34 -16.46
C CYS A 18 -3.61 -7.08 -15.73
N PRO A 19 -3.60 -6.50 -14.52
CA PRO A 19 -4.81 -6.07 -13.84
C PRO A 19 -5.64 -5.12 -14.72
N LYS A 20 -6.96 -5.30 -14.74
CA LYS A 20 -7.87 -4.45 -15.51
C LYS A 20 -8.44 -3.35 -14.62
N VAL A 21 -8.68 -2.19 -15.20
CA VAL A 21 -9.33 -1.05 -14.55
C VAL A 21 -10.86 -1.25 -14.55
N ASN A 22 -11.51 -0.94 -13.42
CA ASN A 22 -12.96 -0.80 -13.34
C ASN A 22 -13.32 0.69 -13.30
N PHE A 23 -13.65 1.26 -14.47
CA PHE A 23 -13.89 2.69 -14.60
C PHE A 23 -15.05 3.22 -13.74
N GLU A 24 -16.09 2.42 -13.52
CA GLU A 24 -17.24 2.82 -12.73
C GLU A 24 -16.88 2.93 -11.25
N LEU A 25 -16.21 1.90 -10.72
CA LEU A 25 -15.72 1.89 -9.34
C LEU A 25 -14.68 2.98 -9.11
N ASP A 26 -13.76 3.18 -10.05
CA ASP A 26 -12.72 4.19 -9.99
C ASP A 26 -13.31 5.59 -9.90
N LYS A 27 -14.29 5.91 -10.75
CA LYS A 27 -14.97 7.20 -10.69
C LYS A 27 -15.60 7.43 -9.31
N LEU A 28 -16.31 6.45 -8.78
CA LEU A 28 -16.91 6.53 -7.44
C LEU A 28 -15.86 6.72 -6.35
N LEU A 29 -14.73 6.01 -6.44
CA LEU A 29 -13.60 6.12 -5.53
C LEU A 29 -13.02 7.54 -5.53
N PHE A 30 -12.65 8.08 -6.70
CA PHE A 30 -12.09 9.42 -6.81
C PHE A 30 -13.07 10.51 -6.34
N GLU A 31 -14.36 10.38 -6.66
CA GLU A 31 -15.38 11.31 -6.15
C GLU A 31 -15.50 11.25 -4.62
N SER A 32 -15.33 10.06 -4.03
CA SER A 32 -15.42 9.85 -2.58
C SER A 32 -14.18 10.35 -1.84
N LEU A 33 -13.00 10.12 -2.41
CA LEU A 33 -11.74 10.69 -1.92
C LEU A 33 -11.81 12.22 -1.94
N ASN A 34 -12.24 12.82 -3.07
CA ASN A 34 -12.42 14.26 -3.17
C ASN A 34 -13.40 14.82 -2.12
N LEU A 35 -14.50 14.11 -1.87
CA LEU A 35 -15.46 14.49 -0.84
C LEU A 35 -14.84 14.42 0.56
N GLY A 36 -14.12 13.33 0.87
CA GLY A 36 -13.46 13.11 2.15
C GLY A 36 -12.38 14.16 2.44
N ILE A 37 -11.54 14.47 1.45
CA ILE A 37 -10.50 15.50 1.55
C ILE A 37 -11.13 16.87 1.88
N LYS A 38 -12.18 17.26 1.15
CA LYS A 38 -12.84 18.56 1.33
C LYS A 38 -13.58 18.68 2.67
N LYS A 39 -14.18 17.61 3.18
CA LYS A 39 -15.03 17.66 4.38
C LYS A 39 -14.29 17.37 5.68
N PHE A 40 -13.35 16.42 5.67
CA PHE A 40 -12.88 15.78 6.90
C PHE A 40 -11.39 15.89 7.15
N SER A 41 -10.64 16.47 6.20
CA SER A 41 -9.18 16.56 6.22
C SER A 41 -8.52 15.18 6.34
N ILE A 42 -7.87 14.73 5.28
CA ILE A 42 -7.11 13.47 5.30
C ILE A 42 -5.66 13.80 5.68
N LYS A 43 -5.09 13.08 6.65
CA LYS A 43 -3.72 13.32 7.09
C LYS A 43 -2.70 12.82 6.06
N SER A 44 -2.94 11.67 5.46
CA SER A 44 -2.14 11.13 4.36
C SER A 44 -3.01 10.27 3.44
N LEU A 45 -2.73 10.36 2.14
CA LEU A 45 -3.33 9.57 1.08
C LEU A 45 -2.19 9.14 0.15
N HIS A 46 -1.95 7.84 0.04
CA HIS A 46 -0.85 7.26 -0.73
C HIS A 46 -1.39 6.19 -1.66
N ASP A 47 -1.07 6.23 -2.95
CA ASP A 47 -1.52 5.21 -3.89
C ASP A 47 -0.72 3.91 -3.74
N VAL A 48 -1.33 2.79 -4.14
CA VAL A 48 -0.65 1.49 -4.21
C VAL A 48 -0.40 1.14 -5.67
N SER A 49 0.77 1.52 -6.16
CA SER A 49 1.20 1.35 -7.55
C SER A 49 2.38 0.39 -7.67
N LYS A 50 3.54 0.88 -8.12
CA LYS A 50 4.73 0.07 -8.39
C LYS A 50 5.23 -0.64 -7.12
N GLY A 51 5.59 -1.91 -7.23
CA GLY A 51 5.99 -2.72 -6.07
C GLY A 51 4.85 -3.10 -5.11
N GLY A 52 3.62 -2.62 -5.37
CA GLY A 52 2.41 -3.05 -4.66
C GLY A 52 2.30 -2.55 -3.21
N LEU A 53 1.48 -3.26 -2.43
CA LEU A 53 1.08 -2.89 -1.07
C LEU A 53 2.27 -2.87 -0.10
N ALA A 54 3.18 -3.83 -0.21
CA ALA A 54 4.34 -3.89 0.68
C ALA A 54 5.23 -2.66 0.53
N LEU A 55 5.49 -2.23 -0.71
CA LEU A 55 6.32 -1.06 -0.97
C LEU A 55 5.60 0.23 -0.56
N ALA A 56 4.32 0.37 -0.88
CA ALA A 56 3.51 1.51 -0.45
C ALA A 56 3.48 1.69 1.09
N LEU A 57 3.44 0.58 1.86
CA LEU A 57 3.56 0.62 3.32
C LEU A 57 4.97 1.03 3.78
N ALA A 58 6.01 0.54 3.12
CA ALA A 58 7.39 0.94 3.42
C ALA A 58 7.63 2.43 3.13
N GLU A 59 7.10 2.97 2.04
CA GLU A 59 7.14 4.39 1.71
C GLU A 59 6.40 5.23 2.76
N LEU A 60 5.23 4.78 3.24
CA LEU A 60 4.56 5.45 4.36
C LEU A 60 5.38 5.46 5.64
N CYS A 61 6.11 4.38 5.94
CA CYS A 61 7.04 4.34 7.06
C CYS A 61 8.14 5.41 6.93
N ILE A 62 8.76 5.52 5.75
CA ILE A 62 9.80 6.51 5.45
C ILE A 62 9.24 7.93 5.56
N LEU A 63 8.13 8.22 4.85
CA LEU A 63 7.52 9.54 4.79
C LEU A 63 7.03 10.04 6.16
N SER A 64 6.60 9.12 7.02
CA SER A 64 6.14 9.46 8.38
C SER A 64 7.23 9.37 9.45
N ASN A 65 8.41 8.83 9.11
CA ASN A 65 9.49 8.45 10.02
C ASN A 65 8.98 7.66 11.25
N LYS A 66 8.05 6.73 11.00
CA LYS A 66 7.38 5.90 12.02
C LYS A 66 7.07 4.50 11.49
N GLY A 67 7.07 3.53 12.38
CA GLY A 67 6.67 2.16 12.07
C GLY A 67 5.17 2.00 11.80
N LEU A 68 4.82 0.83 11.29
CA LEU A 68 3.44 0.44 10.97
C LEU A 68 3.20 -0.99 11.48
N GLU A 69 2.07 -1.18 12.16
CA GLU A 69 1.55 -2.51 12.50
C GLU A 69 0.34 -2.80 11.62
N VAL A 70 0.45 -3.82 10.77
CA VAL A 70 -0.52 -4.14 9.72
C VAL A 70 -0.98 -5.60 9.82
N ASN A 71 -2.28 -5.81 9.74
CA ASN A 71 -2.94 -7.09 9.58
C ASN A 71 -3.75 -7.10 8.27
N LEU A 72 -3.50 -8.10 7.45
CA LEU A 72 -4.06 -8.23 6.11
C LEU A 72 -5.30 -9.15 6.05
N ASP A 73 -5.82 -9.64 7.17
CA ASP A 73 -6.91 -10.63 7.21
C ASP A 73 -8.22 -10.07 6.65
N ASN A 74 -8.48 -8.80 6.91
CA ASN A 74 -9.70 -8.12 6.46
C ASN A 74 -9.55 -7.40 5.11
N LEU A 75 -8.39 -7.50 4.46
CA LEU A 75 -8.14 -6.80 3.20
C LEU A 75 -9.10 -7.34 2.11
N PRO A 76 -9.86 -6.47 1.40
CA PRO A 76 -10.68 -6.90 0.27
C PRO A 76 -9.76 -7.43 -0.84
N ARG A 77 -9.88 -8.73 -1.16
CA ARG A 77 -9.01 -9.40 -2.13
C ARG A 77 -9.68 -10.59 -2.78
N GLU A 78 -9.17 -10.96 -3.94
CA GLU A 78 -9.64 -12.12 -4.73
C GLU A 78 -8.68 -13.33 -4.63
N THR A 79 -7.52 -13.14 -4.00
CA THR A 79 -6.42 -14.11 -3.96
C THR A 79 -5.95 -14.33 -2.52
N GLU A 80 -5.55 -15.57 -2.22
CA GLU A 80 -4.95 -15.95 -0.93
C GLU A 80 -3.43 -16.09 -1.01
N ARG A 81 -2.86 -15.86 -2.20
CA ARG A 81 -1.42 -15.88 -2.43
C ARG A 81 -0.76 -14.65 -1.82
N ILE A 82 0.15 -14.87 -0.89
CA ILE A 82 0.82 -13.78 -0.15
C ILE A 82 1.62 -12.85 -1.05
N ASP A 83 2.29 -13.38 -2.07
CA ASP A 83 3.05 -12.60 -3.04
C ASP A 83 2.14 -11.68 -3.87
N GLU A 84 0.97 -12.16 -4.28
CA GLU A 84 0.00 -11.33 -4.99
C GLU A 84 -0.63 -10.26 -4.09
N ILE A 85 -0.92 -10.60 -2.83
CA ILE A 85 -1.44 -9.64 -1.85
C ILE A 85 -0.46 -8.49 -1.63
N LEU A 86 0.84 -8.81 -1.50
CA LEU A 86 1.87 -7.84 -1.16
C LEU A 86 2.36 -7.05 -2.38
N PHE A 87 2.50 -7.69 -3.54
CA PHE A 87 3.22 -7.11 -4.68
C PHE A 87 2.37 -6.94 -5.94
N SER A 88 1.06 -7.22 -5.89
CA SER A 88 0.16 -6.83 -7.00
C SER A 88 0.16 -5.31 -7.16
N GLU A 89 0.25 -4.87 -8.41
CA GLU A 89 0.20 -3.48 -8.85
C GLU A 89 -1.17 -3.17 -9.49
N SER A 90 -2.23 -3.81 -9.00
CA SER A 90 -3.59 -3.53 -9.46
C SER A 90 -4.01 -2.08 -9.16
N HIS A 91 -4.76 -1.51 -10.10
CA HIS A 91 -5.17 -0.11 -10.10
C HIS A 91 -6.08 0.27 -8.92
N SER A 92 -6.18 1.58 -8.67
CA SER A 92 -7.23 2.20 -7.86
C SER A 92 -7.33 1.70 -6.43
N ARG A 93 -6.15 1.56 -5.82
CA ARG A 93 -5.97 1.23 -4.40
C ARG A 93 -5.19 2.34 -3.72
N PHE A 94 -5.62 2.69 -2.51
CA PHE A 94 -5.03 3.76 -1.74
C PHE A 94 -4.92 3.36 -0.28
N LEU A 95 -3.82 3.77 0.34
CA LEU A 95 -3.62 3.78 1.78
C LEU A 95 -4.01 5.16 2.30
N ILE A 96 -4.81 5.17 3.37
CA ILE A 96 -5.36 6.41 3.91
C ILE A 96 -5.10 6.47 5.41
N VAL A 97 -4.56 7.59 5.86
CA VAL A 97 -4.49 7.97 7.26
C VAL A 97 -5.52 9.07 7.49
N PRO A 98 -6.74 8.73 7.96
CA PRO A 98 -7.78 9.73 8.19
C PRO A 98 -7.54 10.53 9.48
N ASN A 99 -7.99 11.78 9.53
CA ASN A 99 -8.17 12.48 10.81
C ASN A 99 -9.50 12.10 11.49
N LYS A 100 -10.48 11.68 10.67
CA LYS A 100 -11.86 11.36 11.03
C LYS A 100 -12.23 10.03 10.37
N GLU A 101 -11.95 8.95 11.10
CA GLU A 101 -12.04 7.58 10.56
C GLU A 101 -13.48 7.17 10.29
N GLU A 102 -14.40 7.39 11.24
CA GLU A 102 -15.79 6.96 11.11
C GLU A 102 -16.51 7.65 9.95
N GLU A 103 -16.30 8.95 9.76
CA GLU A 103 -16.96 9.71 8.69
C GLU A 103 -16.45 9.31 7.30
N LEU A 104 -15.15 8.99 7.17
CA LEU A 104 -14.60 8.50 5.92
C LEU A 104 -15.13 7.10 5.58
N ILE A 105 -15.20 6.22 6.59
CA ILE A 105 -15.80 4.89 6.48
C ILE A 105 -17.26 4.99 6.03
N GLU A 106 -18.02 5.95 6.55
CA GLU A 106 -19.40 6.17 6.17
C GLU A 106 -19.54 6.60 4.69
N ILE A 107 -18.67 7.50 4.19
CA ILE A 107 -18.65 7.86 2.76
C ILE A 107 -18.43 6.60 1.91
N PHE A 108 -17.41 5.80 2.22
CA PHE A 108 -17.08 4.64 1.41
C PHE A 108 -18.16 3.57 1.45
N ARG A 109 -18.74 3.32 2.64
CA ARG A 109 -19.86 2.40 2.81
C ARG A 109 -21.08 2.83 2.00
N ASN A 110 -21.45 4.11 2.05
CA ASN A 110 -22.61 4.64 1.33
C ASN A 110 -22.46 4.57 -0.20
N LYS A 111 -21.22 4.62 -0.70
CA LYS A 111 -20.93 4.48 -2.13
C LYS A 111 -20.55 3.06 -2.57
N GLY A 112 -20.57 2.08 -1.66
CA GLY A 112 -20.21 0.69 -1.96
C GLY A 112 -18.74 0.49 -2.34
N ILE A 113 -17.84 1.37 -1.90
CA ILE A 113 -16.41 1.25 -2.16
C ILE A 113 -15.82 0.19 -1.20
N PRO A 114 -15.09 -0.82 -1.70
CA PRO A 114 -14.39 -1.76 -0.83
C PRO A 114 -13.29 -1.06 -0.03
N PHE A 115 -13.27 -1.28 1.28
CA PHE A 115 -12.22 -0.76 2.16
C PHE A 115 -12.00 -1.73 3.33
N ALA A 116 -10.85 -1.61 3.99
CA ALA A 116 -10.61 -2.25 5.27
C ALA A 116 -9.67 -1.41 6.12
N LYS A 117 -9.88 -1.44 7.44
CA LYS A 117 -8.88 -1.00 8.39
C LYS A 117 -7.85 -2.11 8.53
N ILE A 118 -6.64 -1.85 8.05
CA ILE A 118 -5.57 -2.85 8.01
C ILE A 118 -4.52 -2.65 9.10
N GLY A 119 -4.54 -1.57 9.88
CA GLY A 119 -3.47 -1.34 10.84
C GLY A 119 -3.43 0.04 11.47
N ARG A 120 -2.28 0.36 12.06
CA ARG A 120 -1.99 1.64 12.70
C ARG A 120 -0.51 2.01 12.60
N ILE A 121 -0.22 3.31 12.67
CA ILE A 121 1.14 3.84 12.82
C ILE A 121 1.60 3.63 14.26
N TYR A 122 2.67 2.86 14.45
CA TYR A 122 3.17 2.49 15.76
C TYR A 122 4.63 2.03 15.71
N GLY A 123 5.41 2.46 16.70
CA GLY A 123 6.79 2.02 16.90
C GLY A 123 7.75 2.46 15.79
N GLU A 124 8.80 1.65 15.60
CA GLU A 124 9.93 1.91 14.69
C GLU A 124 10.16 0.74 13.71
N LYS A 125 9.13 -0.10 13.52
CA LYS A 125 9.19 -1.26 12.64
C LYS A 125 7.98 -1.31 11.73
N LEU A 126 8.17 -1.79 10.50
CA LEU A 126 7.10 -2.26 9.64
C LEU A 126 6.83 -3.73 9.97
N SER A 127 5.69 -4.01 10.57
CA SER A 127 5.20 -5.36 10.88
C SER A 127 3.95 -5.65 10.07
N ILE A 128 4.01 -6.65 9.19
CA ILE A 128 2.87 -7.10 8.40
C ILE A 128 2.54 -8.54 8.78
N SER A 129 1.26 -8.79 9.05
CA SER A 129 0.74 -10.10 9.45
C SER A 129 -0.41 -10.56 8.57
N LEU A 130 -0.50 -11.89 8.39
CA LEU A 130 -1.59 -12.58 7.71
C LEU A 130 -1.85 -13.91 8.42
N LYS A 131 -3.11 -14.16 8.80
CA LYS A 131 -3.56 -15.37 9.53
C LYS A 131 -2.71 -15.64 10.76
N GLU A 132 -2.56 -14.62 11.60
CA GLU A 132 -1.73 -14.62 12.83
C GLU A 132 -0.22 -14.82 12.62
N LYS A 133 0.25 -15.04 11.38
CA LYS A 133 1.66 -15.18 11.05
C LYS A 133 2.24 -13.82 10.66
N LYS A 134 3.35 -13.42 11.28
CA LYS A 134 4.17 -12.30 10.79
C LYS A 134 4.84 -12.70 9.48
N VAL A 135 4.57 -11.97 8.41
CA VAL A 135 5.13 -12.18 7.07
C VAL A 135 6.29 -11.24 6.78
N ILE A 136 6.25 -10.02 7.31
CA ILE A 136 7.33 -9.02 7.19
C ILE A 136 7.51 -8.38 8.56
N GLU A 137 8.77 -8.23 8.98
CA GLU A 137 9.18 -7.45 10.14
C GLU A 137 10.53 -6.79 9.80
N LEU A 138 10.54 -5.48 9.57
CA LEU A 138 11.72 -4.70 9.19
C LEU A 138 11.81 -3.45 10.05
N ASN A 139 13.01 -3.05 10.45
CA ASN A 139 13.21 -1.80 11.18
C ASN A 139 13.21 -0.61 10.20
N LEU A 140 12.85 0.57 10.70
CA LEU A 140 12.86 1.80 9.89
C LEU A 140 14.23 2.09 9.27
N GLU A 141 15.32 1.85 10.01
CA GLU A 141 16.68 2.07 9.52
C GLU A 141 16.98 1.22 8.28
N GLU A 142 16.60 -0.06 8.28
CA GLU A 142 16.81 -0.97 7.15
C GLU A 142 16.00 -0.53 5.92
N ILE A 143 14.76 -0.07 6.14
CA ILE A 143 13.87 0.41 5.08
C ILE A 143 14.43 1.71 4.46
N SER A 144 14.79 2.68 5.30
CA SER A 144 15.31 3.97 4.85
C SER A 144 16.67 3.81 4.17
N GLU A 145 17.55 2.97 4.69
CA GLU A 145 18.85 2.70 4.06
C GLU A 145 18.68 2.12 2.66
N ALA A 146 17.81 1.13 2.50
CA ALA A 146 17.54 0.53 1.20
C ALA A 146 16.97 1.54 0.21
N TYR A 147 16.09 2.43 0.66
CA TYR A 147 15.47 3.46 -0.18
C TYR A 147 16.45 4.57 -0.56
N ASP A 148 17.09 5.20 0.43
CA ASP A 148 17.93 6.39 0.23
C ASP A 148 19.24 6.07 -0.49
N LYS A 149 19.86 4.91 -0.21
CA LYS A 149 21.15 4.55 -0.82
C LYS A 149 21.03 3.95 -2.22
N SER A 150 19.82 3.71 -2.73
CA SER A 150 19.62 3.08 -4.04
C SER A 150 20.23 3.92 -5.18
N ILE A 151 19.93 5.22 -5.24
CA ILE A 151 20.47 6.12 -6.27
C ILE A 151 21.98 6.36 -6.09
N PRO A 152 22.48 6.73 -4.89
CA PRO A 152 23.91 6.90 -4.66
C PRO A 152 24.76 5.69 -5.08
N ARG A 153 24.32 4.47 -4.74
CA ARG A 153 25.01 3.23 -5.14
C ARG A 153 25.13 3.07 -6.65
N ILE A 154 24.07 3.43 -7.39
CA ILE A 154 24.07 3.36 -8.86
C ILE A 154 24.96 4.46 -9.45
N MET A 155 24.97 5.65 -8.83
CA MET A 155 25.76 6.79 -9.30
C MET A 155 27.27 6.69 -8.98
N GLY A 156 27.68 5.70 -8.18
CA GLY A 156 29.08 5.50 -7.81
C GLY A 156 29.54 6.33 -6.61
N ASP A 157 28.61 7.03 -5.95
CA ASP A 157 28.85 7.70 -4.68
C ASP A 157 28.80 6.64 -3.57
N MET A 158 29.92 5.95 -3.38
CA MET A 158 30.16 5.14 -2.19
C MET A 158 30.77 6.05 -1.12
N GLU A 159 30.09 6.18 0.02
CA GLU A 159 30.81 6.38 1.28
C GLU A 159 31.59 5.11 1.64
#